data_AF-A0A853DLF5-F1
#
_entry.id   AF-A0A853DLF5-F1
#
_cell.length_a   1.000
_cell.length_b   1.000
_cell.length_c   1.000
_cell.angle_alpha   90.00
_cell.angle_beta   90.00
_cell.angle_gamma   90.00
#
_symmetry.space_group_name_H-M   'P 1'
#
loop_
_entity.id
_entity.type
_entity.pdbx_description
1 polymer ?
#
loop_
_entity_poly.entity_id
_entity_poly.type
_entity_poly.pdbx_seq_one_letter_code
_entity_poly.pdbx_strand_id
1 'polypeptide(L)'
;MHVQNARGAPAGSRWIFLAGSCPLDDEGGVVGRGDVAAQAHQVMRNLQVALADAGAELRDVVSTRVLVASAERSDLVTAVL
;
A
#
# COMPACT_ATOMS: atom_id res chain seq x y z
N MET A 1 9.89 -3.05 10.64
CA MET A 1 10.40 -4.13 9.75
C MET A 1 9.84 -3.90 8.35
N HIS A 2 10.60 -4.18 7.28
CA HIS A 2 10.21 -3.89 5.89
C HIS A 2 10.07 -5.18 5.07
N VAL A 3 9.03 -5.27 4.25
CA VAL A 3 8.88 -6.33 3.23
C VAL A 3 8.86 -5.67 1.85
N GLN A 4 9.58 -6.27 0.91
CA GLN A 4 9.68 -5.80 -0.48
C GLN A 4 9.47 -6.99 -1.41
N ASN A 5 8.52 -6.87 -2.34
CA ASN A 5 8.33 -7.80 -3.44
C ASN A 5 8.63 -7.08 -4.75
N ALA A 6 9.24 -7.76 -5.73
CA ALA A 6 9.59 -7.17 -7.02
C ALA A 6 9.37 -8.14 -8.19
N ARG A 7 8.84 -7.63 -9.30
CA ARG A 7 8.76 -8.29 -10.61
C ARG A 7 9.40 -7.38 -11.67
N GLY A 8 9.97 -7.96 -12.72
CA GLY A 8 10.47 -7.19 -13.85
C GLY A 8 9.33 -6.62 -14.71
N ALA A 9 9.55 -5.42 -15.27
CA ALA A 9 8.70 -4.84 -16.31
C ALA A 9 9.40 -4.97 -17.68
N PRO A 10 8.66 -5.13 -18.80
CA PRO A 10 9.23 -5.11 -20.15
C PRO A 10 10.03 -3.83 -20.44
N ALA A 11 10.95 -3.91 -21.40
CA ALA A 11 11.64 -2.72 -21.90
C ALA A 11 10.64 -1.74 -22.53
N GLY A 12 10.81 -0.45 -22.25
CA GLY A 12 9.92 0.61 -22.77
C GLY A 12 8.63 0.82 -21.98
N SER A 13 8.42 0.14 -20.84
CA SER A 13 7.26 0.39 -19.98
C SER A 13 7.25 1.81 -19.38
N ARG A 14 6.04 2.35 -19.18
CA ARG A 14 5.79 3.56 -18.40
C ARG A 14 5.97 3.26 -16.92
N TRP A 15 6.76 4.09 -16.22
CA TRP A 15 6.94 3.99 -14.77
C TRP A 15 6.06 5.00 -14.04
N ILE A 16 5.39 4.55 -12.99
CA ILE A 16 4.57 5.37 -12.11
C ILE A 16 5.15 5.23 -10.69
N PHE A 17 5.46 6.37 -10.07
CA PHE A 17 5.95 6.43 -8.70
C PHE A 17 4.88 7.10 -7.85
N LEU A 18 4.15 6.31 -7.08
CA LEU A 18 3.12 6.81 -6.19
C LEU A 18 3.73 7.23 -4.85
N ALA A 19 3.14 8.26 -4.24
CA ALA A 19 3.35 8.52 -2.82
C ALA A 19 2.80 7.36 -1.97
N GLY A 20 3.27 7.24 -0.73
CA GLY A 20 2.74 6.21 0.18
C GLY A 20 1.26 6.43 0.47
N SER A 21 0.44 5.41 0.27
CA SER A 21 -0.97 5.42 0.64
C SER A 21 -1.11 5.25 2.15
N CYS A 22 -1.66 6.25 2.83
CA CYS A 22 -1.92 6.23 4.27
C CYS A 22 -3.32 5.65 4.57
N PRO A 23 -3.58 5.11 5.78
CA PRO A 23 -4.89 4.63 6.21
C PRO A 23 -5.82 5.80 6.59
N LEU A 24 -5.97 6.75 5.68
CA LEU A 24 -6.81 7.94 5.87
C LEU A 24 -8.15 7.78 5.15
N ASP A 25 -9.22 8.30 5.75
CA ASP A 25 -10.49 8.55 5.07
C ASP A 25 -10.46 9.88 4.31
N ASP A 26 -11.56 10.20 3.62
CA ASP A 26 -11.71 11.41 2.81
C ASP A 26 -11.69 12.71 3.64
N GLU A 27 -11.88 12.60 4.96
CA GLU A 27 -11.84 13.70 5.92
C GLU A 27 -10.44 13.86 6.55
N GLY A 28 -9.50 12.98 6.20
CA GLY A 28 -8.13 12.96 6.72
C GLY A 28 -8.01 12.25 8.09
N GLY A 29 -9.04 11.55 8.54
CA GLY A 29 -9.07 10.74 9.74
C GLY A 29 -8.34 9.42 9.56
N VAL A 30 -7.63 8.95 10.60
CA VAL A 30 -7.00 7.62 10.58
C VAL A 30 -8.06 6.54 10.81
N VAL A 31 -8.30 5.72 9.79
CA VAL A 31 -9.19 4.56 9.84
C VAL A 31 -8.51 3.43 10.62
N GLY A 32 -9.26 2.75 11.52
CA GLY A 32 -8.74 1.58 12.23
C GLY A 32 -7.65 1.88 13.26
N ARG A 33 -7.76 2.95 14.06
CA ARG A 33 -6.78 3.22 15.13
C ARG A 33 -6.64 2.02 16.06
N GLY A 34 -5.42 1.49 16.18
CA GLY A 34 -5.13 0.28 16.97
C GLY A 34 -5.47 -1.04 16.25
N ASP A 35 -6.01 -1.00 15.03
CA ASP A 35 -6.33 -2.16 14.21
C ASP A 35 -5.52 -2.12 12.91
N VAL A 36 -4.44 -2.89 12.89
CA VAL A 36 -3.51 -2.94 11.75
C VAL A 36 -4.16 -3.55 10.50
N ALA A 37 -5.09 -4.49 10.65
CA ALA A 37 -5.78 -5.10 9.52
C ALA A 37 -6.74 -4.10 8.87
N ALA A 38 -7.53 -3.38 9.68
CA ALA A 38 -8.41 -2.32 9.18
C ALA A 38 -7.61 -1.20 8.49
N GLN A 39 -6.45 -0.83 9.04
CA GLN A 39 -5.53 0.12 8.41
C GLN A 39 -5.01 -0.38 7.07
N ALA A 40 -4.54 -1.63 6.99
CA ALA A 40 -4.06 -2.22 5.74
C ALA A 40 -5.15 -2.23 4.65
N HIS A 41 -6.39 -2.58 5.00
CA HIS A 41 -7.52 -2.50 4.08
C HIS A 41 -7.80 -1.07 3.59
N GLN A 42 -7.66 -0.05 4.44
CA GLN A 42 -7.81 1.34 4.00
C GLN A 42 -6.65 1.76 3.07
N VAL A 43 -5.41 1.41 3.40
CA VAL A 43 -4.23 1.67 2.56
C VAL A 43 -4.43 1.07 1.17
N MET A 44 -4.90 -0.17 1.08
CA MET A 44 -5.14 -0.84 -0.21
C MET A 44 -6.28 -0.20 -1.02
N ARG A 45 -7.32 0.32 -0.37
CA ARG A 45 -8.37 1.11 -1.04
C ARG A 45 -7.81 2.40 -1.61
N ASN A 46 -7.05 3.15 -0.81
CA ASN A 46 -6.44 4.41 -1.23
C ASN A 46 -5.41 4.21 -2.35
N LEU A 47 -4.64 3.12 -2.29
CA LEU A 47 -3.69 2.75 -3.35
C LEU A 47 -4.41 2.48 -4.68
N GLN A 48 -5.55 1.77 -4.65
CA GLN A 48 -6.34 1.52 -5.86
C GLN A 48 -6.87 2.80 -6.49
N VAL A 49 -7.32 3.77 -5.68
CA VAL A 49 -7.73 5.09 -6.17
C VAL A 49 -6.55 5.82 -6.83
N ALA A 50 -5.41 5.89 -6.16
CA ALA A 50 -4.22 6.56 -6.70
C ALA A 50 -3.69 5.90 -8.00
N LEU A 51 -3.78 4.56 -8.10
CA LEU A 51 -3.45 3.83 -9.32
C LEU A 51 -4.45 4.18 -10.44
N ALA A 52 -5.75 4.18 -10.14
CA ALA A 52 -6.79 4.50 -11.12
C ALA A 52 -6.62 5.93 -11.68
N ASP A 53 -6.32 6.91 -10.83
CA ASP A 53 -6.03 8.30 -11.24
C ASP A 53 -4.80 8.39 -12.16
N ALA A 54 -3.82 7.49 -11.99
CA ALA A 54 -2.66 7.37 -12.88
C ALA A 54 -2.93 6.51 -14.14
N GLY A 55 -4.14 5.96 -14.28
CA GLY A 55 -4.51 5.03 -15.35
C GLY A 55 -3.80 3.69 -15.24
N ALA A 56 -3.70 3.15 -14.04
CA ALA A 56 -3.10 1.85 -13.72
C ALA A 56 -3.97 1.09 -12.70
N GLU A 57 -3.61 -0.15 -12.41
CA GLU A 57 -4.31 -1.03 -11.47
C GLU A 57 -3.33 -1.92 -10.70
N LEU A 58 -3.82 -2.65 -9.69
CA LEU A 58 -2.96 -3.46 -8.81
C LEU A 58 -2.12 -4.49 -9.56
N ARG A 59 -2.62 -5.05 -10.68
CA ARG A 59 -1.86 -6.02 -11.49
C ARG A 59 -0.66 -5.40 -12.22
N ASP A 60 -0.61 -4.08 -12.34
CA ASP A 60 0.53 -3.35 -12.93
C ASP A 60 1.61 -3.05 -11.89
N VAL A 61 1.32 -3.25 -10.60
CA VAL A 61 2.26 -2.97 -9.53
C VAL A 61 3.35 -4.03 -9.52
N VAL A 62 4.56 -3.60 -9.92
CA VAL A 62 5.73 -4.48 -9.96
C VAL A 62 6.53 -4.47 -8.67
N SER A 63 6.35 -3.47 -7.80
CA SER A 63 7.05 -3.37 -6.52
C SER A 63 6.19 -2.66 -5.49
N THR A 64 6.19 -3.18 -4.26
CA THR A 64 5.55 -2.56 -3.10
C THR A 64 6.49 -2.52 -1.92
N ARG A 65 6.32 -1.49 -1.09
CA ARG A 65 6.98 -1.36 0.21
C ARG A 65 5.93 -1.09 1.27
N VAL A 66 5.86 -1.98 2.26
CA VAL A 66 4.95 -1.85 3.40
C VAL A 66 5.73 -1.37 4.62
N LEU A 67 5.22 -0.32 5.26
CA LEU A 67 5.78 0.28 6.47
C LEU A 67 4.76 0.16 7.59
N VAL A 68 5.10 -0.57 8.65
CA VAL A 68 4.23 -0.73 9.83
C VAL A 68 4.94 -0.12 11.03
N ALA A 69 4.28 0.87 11.63
CA ALA A 69 4.74 1.54 12.84
C ALA A 69 4.21 0.80 14.08
N SER A 70 4.82 -0.35 14.38
CA SER A 70 4.52 -1.15 15.57
C SER A 70 5.80 -1.70 16.21
N ALA A 71 5.74 -1.96 17.51
CA ALA A 71 6.76 -2.70 18.24
C ALA A 71 6.63 -4.21 18.01
N GLU A 72 5.43 -4.69 17.67
CA GLU A 72 5.14 -6.11 17.50
C GLU A 72 5.38 -6.56 16.05
N ARG A 73 6.24 -7.56 15.88
CA ARG A 73 6.60 -8.08 14.55
C ARG A 73 5.41 -8.76 13.85
N SER A 74 4.50 -9.37 14.62
CA SER A 74 3.28 -10.02 14.11
C SER A 74 2.40 -9.06 13.34
N ASP A 75 2.39 -7.77 13.71
CA ASP A 75 1.59 -6.75 13.04
C ASP A 75 2.03 -6.56 11.59
N LEU A 76 3.30 -6.76 11.27
CA LEU A 76 3.73 -6.72 9.87
C LEU A 76 3.14 -7.87 9.06
N VAL A 77 3.00 -9.06 9.66
CA VAL A 77 2.35 -10.19 9.01
C VAL A 77 0.87 -9.88 8.80
N THR A 78 0.20 -9.35 9.83
CA THR A 78 -1.21 -8.91 9.74
C THR A 78 -1.42 -7.86 8.65
N ALA A 79 -0.47 -6.94 8.45
CA ALA A 79 -0.61 -5.87 7.46
C ALA A 79 -0.46 -6.32 5.98
N VAL A 80 0.03 -7.55 5.74
CA VAL A 80 0.29 -8.08 4.39
C VAL A 80 -0.51 -9.35 4.05
N LEU A 81 -1.33 -9.83 5.00
CA LEU A 81 -2.32 -10.88 4.80
C LEU A 81 -3.65 -10.27 4.34
#